data_AF-A0A7Z0SBB5-F1
#
_entry.id   AF-A0A7Z0SBB5-F1
#
_cell.length_a   1.000
_cell.length_b   1.000
_cell.length_c   1.000
_cell.angle_alpha   90.00
_cell.angle_beta   90.00
_cell.angle_gamma   90.00
#
_symmetry.space_group_name_H-M   'P 1'
#
loop_
_entity.id
_entity.type
_entity.pdbx_description
1 polymer ?
#
loop_
_entity_poly.entity_id
_entity_poly.type
_entity_poly.pdbx_seq_one_letter_code
_entity_poly.pdbx_strand_id
1 'polypeptide(L)'
;MSEEEHQVYSHAAAVLGMSLSEHLRLRLVSVGDDYVADQISQLRLTLLVNFSPTETETTSMTLEVLMLMRHICKPADVRMVHAELERLSQTPWSAPPPTSA
;
A
#
# COMPACT_ATOMS: atom_id res chain seq x y z
N MET A 1 8.79 -19.73 -6.47
CA MET A 1 9.29 -19.23 -7.76
C MET A 1 9.31 -20.41 -8.71
N SER A 2 8.47 -20.37 -9.73
CA SER A 2 8.45 -21.37 -10.80
C SER A 2 9.75 -21.30 -11.62
N GLU A 3 10.12 -22.39 -12.29
CA GLU A 3 11.25 -22.47 -13.22
C GLU A 3 11.15 -21.38 -14.31
N GLU A 4 9.92 -21.13 -14.78
CA GLU A 4 9.58 -20.13 -15.79
C GLU A 4 9.85 -18.70 -15.28
N GLU A 5 9.48 -18.41 -14.04
CA GLU A 5 9.74 -17.10 -13.41
C GLU A 5 11.24 -16.87 -13.21
N HIS A 6 11.99 -17.92 -12.84
CA HIS A 6 13.42 -17.84 -12.68
C HIS A 6 14.15 -17.52 -14.00
N GLN A 7 13.73 -18.15 -15.11
CA GLN A 7 14.28 -17.85 -16.43
C GLN A 7 14.00 -16.40 -16.87
N VAL A 8 12.78 -15.91 -16.63
CA VAL A 8 12.39 -14.53 -16.94
C VAL A 8 13.26 -13.52 -16.18
N TYR A 9 13.46 -13.73 -14.87
CA TYR A 9 14.26 -12.80 -14.05
C TYR A 9 15.75 -12.89 -14.31
N SER A 10 16.25 -14.09 -14.62
CA SER A 10 17.64 -14.29 -15.03
C SER A 10 17.94 -13.54 -16.33
N HIS A 11 17.03 -13.63 -17.32
CA HIS A 11 17.16 -12.90 -18.57
C HIS A 11 17.11 -11.37 -18.36
N ALA A 12 16.15 -10.88 -17.57
CA ALA A 12 16.01 -9.45 -17.27
C ALA A 12 17.25 -8.90 -16.54
N ALA A 13 17.84 -9.66 -15.61
CA ALA A 13 19.08 -9.29 -14.94
C ALA A 13 20.26 -9.20 -15.93
N ALA A 14 20.37 -10.17 -16.85
CA ALA A 14 21.41 -10.18 -17.87
C ALA A 14 21.30 -9.01 -18.86
N VAL A 15 20.07 -8.64 -19.27
CA VAL A 15 19.82 -7.47 -20.13
C VAL A 15 20.24 -6.17 -19.46
N LEU A 16 20.07 -6.07 -18.14
CA LEU A 16 20.43 -4.90 -17.36
C LEU A 16 21.90 -4.92 -16.86
N GLY A 17 22.69 -5.93 -17.24
CA GLY A 17 24.09 -6.05 -16.85
C GLY A 17 24.31 -6.25 -15.34
N MET A 18 23.30 -6.73 -14.62
CA MET A 18 23.32 -6.90 -13.17
C MET A 18 23.16 -8.37 -12.78
N SER A 19 23.54 -8.70 -11.55
CA SER A 19 23.29 -10.07 -11.04
C SER A 19 21.79 -10.30 -10.80
N LEU A 20 21.32 -11.55 -10.92
CA LEU A 20 19.94 -11.91 -10.57
C LEU A 20 19.57 -11.46 -9.15
N SER A 21 20.50 -11.60 -8.20
CA SER A 21 20.31 -11.17 -6.81
C SER A 21 20.10 -9.65 -6.66
N GLU A 22 20.74 -8.87 -7.52
CA GLU A 22 20.64 -7.41 -7.57
C GLU A 22 19.36 -6.98 -8.28
N HIS A 23 19.02 -7.63 -9.39
CA HIS A 23 17.75 -7.45 -10.09
C HIS A 23 16.55 -7.71 -9.17
N LEU A 24 16.56 -8.81 -8.42
CA LEU A 24 15.48 -9.15 -7.49
C LEU A 24 15.39 -8.16 -6.32
N ARG A 25 16.52 -7.65 -5.81
CA ARG A 25 16.54 -6.61 -4.77
C ARG A 25 16.01 -5.27 -5.28
N LEU A 26 16.43 -4.85 -6.48
CA LEU A 26 15.89 -3.67 -7.15
C LEU A 26 14.38 -3.80 -7.39
N ARG A 27 13.93 -4.99 -7.80
CA ARG A 27 12.51 -5.25 -7.94
C ARG A 27 11.80 -5.21 -6.61
N LEU A 28 12.32 -5.77 -5.53
CA LEU A 28 11.71 -5.66 -4.20
C LEU A 28 11.58 -4.21 -3.73
N VAL A 29 12.56 -3.36 -4.04
CA VAL A 29 12.51 -1.91 -3.76
C VAL A 29 11.46 -1.21 -4.63
N SER A 30 11.28 -1.61 -5.89
CA SER A 30 10.30 -1.03 -6.83
C SER A 30 8.88 -1.61 -6.68
N VAL A 31 8.76 -2.85 -6.25
CA VAL A 31 7.50 -3.57 -6.01
C VAL A 31 6.85 -3.06 -4.74
N GLY A 32 7.59 -2.40 -3.84
CA GLY A 32 7.05 -1.83 -2.60
C GLY A 32 5.86 -0.89 -2.79
N ASP A 33 5.84 -0.09 -3.86
CA ASP A 33 4.74 0.86 -4.09
C ASP A 33 3.61 0.25 -4.96
N ASP A 34 3.97 -0.44 -6.05
CA ASP A 34 2.98 -1.01 -6.99
C ASP A 34 2.23 -2.23 -6.41
N TYR A 35 2.90 -3.06 -5.60
CA TYR A 35 2.28 -4.21 -4.93
C TYR A 35 1.38 -3.78 -3.78
N VAL A 36 1.73 -2.68 -3.10
CA VAL A 36 0.89 -2.10 -2.06
C VAL A 36 -0.34 -1.43 -2.69
N ALA A 37 -0.19 -0.73 -3.81
CA ALA A 37 -1.30 -0.18 -4.56
C ALA A 37 -2.27 -1.26 -5.07
N ASP A 38 -1.75 -2.40 -5.53
CA ASP A 38 -2.57 -3.55 -5.96
C ASP A 38 -3.31 -4.19 -4.78
N GLN A 39 -2.64 -4.43 -3.64
CA GLN A 39 -3.28 -4.93 -2.42
C GLN A 39 -4.38 -3.99 -1.90
N ILE A 40 -4.15 -2.68 -1.91
CA ILE A 40 -5.17 -1.68 -1.55
C ILE A 40 -6.37 -1.79 -2.49
N SER A 41 -6.13 -1.96 -3.80
CA SER A 41 -7.19 -2.09 -4.80
C SER A 41 -8.03 -3.35 -4.59
N GLN A 42 -7.37 -4.49 -4.29
CA GLN A 42 -8.03 -5.75 -3.98
C GLN A 42 -8.83 -5.69 -2.67
N LEU A 43 -8.28 -5.08 -1.62
CA LEU A 43 -8.99 -4.89 -0.34
C LEU A 43 -10.21 -3.97 -0.49
N ARG A 44 -10.09 -2.88 -1.25
CA ARG A 44 -11.22 -1.98 -1.55
C ARG A 44 -12.32 -2.69 -2.33
N LEU A 45 -11.96 -3.49 -3.34
CA LEU A 45 -12.93 -4.30 -4.08
C LEU A 45 -13.60 -5.33 -3.17
N THR A 46 -12.83 -6.00 -2.32
CA THR A 46 -13.35 -6.97 -1.34
C THR A 46 -14.33 -6.32 -0.37
N LEU A 47 -14.04 -5.12 0.12
CA LEU A 47 -14.93 -4.34 1.00
C LEU A 47 -16.21 -3.87 0.29
N LEU A 48 -16.14 -3.54 -1.01
CA LEU A 48 -17.28 -3.04 -1.80
C LEU A 48 -18.16 -4.17 -2.35
N VAL A 49 -17.60 -5.35 -2.59
CA VAL A 49 -18.29 -6.48 -3.24
C VAL A 49 -18.81 -7.50 -2.21
N ASN A 50 -18.21 -7.60 -1.02
CA ASN A 50 -18.71 -8.52 0.00
C ASN A 50 -20.03 -8.07 0.61
N PHE A 51 -21.05 -8.91 0.45
CA PHE A 51 -22.43 -8.63 0.81
C PHE A 51 -22.79 -8.80 2.29
N SER A 52 -21.85 -9.20 3.16
CA SER A 52 -21.98 -9.14 4.64
C SER A 52 -20.70 -9.65 5.35
N PRO A 53 -19.56 -8.94 5.28
CA PRO A 53 -18.42 -9.28 6.13
C PRO A 53 -18.81 -9.14 7.61
N THR A 54 -18.27 -9.99 8.49
CA THR A 54 -18.44 -9.80 9.94
C THR A 54 -17.74 -8.51 10.38
N GLU A 55 -18.21 -7.86 11.45
CA GLU A 55 -17.60 -6.61 11.95
C GLU A 55 -16.09 -6.74 12.21
N THR A 56 -15.65 -7.93 12.66
CA THR A 56 -14.23 -8.25 12.90
C THR A 56 -13.41 -8.31 11.60
N GLU A 57 -13.96 -8.90 10.54
CA GLU A 57 -13.31 -8.97 9.23
C GLU A 57 -13.22 -7.58 8.59
N THR A 58 -14.29 -6.79 8.67
CA THR A 58 -14.29 -5.40 8.19
C THR A 58 -13.27 -4.54 8.92
N THR A 59 -13.17 -4.69 10.25
CA THR A 59 -12.17 -3.99 11.05
C THR A 59 -10.75 -4.36 10.64
N SER A 60 -10.48 -5.66 10.46
CA SER A 60 -9.16 -6.16 10.07
C SER A 60 -8.76 -5.67 8.67
N MET A 61 -9.66 -5.77 7.69
CA MET A 61 -9.43 -5.26 6.33
C MET A 61 -9.24 -3.74 6.32
N THR A 62 -9.99 -2.99 7.14
CA THR A 62 -9.85 -1.53 7.24
C THR A 62 -8.50 -1.15 7.83
N LEU A 63 -8.05 -1.82 8.89
CA LEU A 63 -6.74 -1.60 9.49
C LEU A 63 -5.61 -1.91 8.50
N GLU A 64 -5.74 -3.00 7.74
CA GLU A 64 -4.77 -3.39 6.73
C GLU A 64 -4.65 -2.33 5.62
N VAL A 65 -5.78 -1.82 5.10
CA VAL A 65 -5.80 -0.70 4.14
C VAL A 65 -5.13 0.54 4.72
N LEU A 66 -5.41 0.90 5.98
CA LEU A 66 -4.82 2.08 6.63
C LEU A 66 -3.29 1.94 6.80
N MET A 67 -2.81 0.74 7.15
CA MET A 67 -1.37 0.46 7.28
C MET A 67 -0.65 0.49 5.93
N LEU A 68 -1.27 -0.06 4.89
CA LEU A 68 -0.75 -0.02 3.51
C LEU A 68 -0.73 1.40 2.96
N MET A 69 -1.79 2.18 3.18
CA MET A 69 -1.86 3.59 2.80
C MET A 69 -0.75 4.42 3.46
N ARG A 70 -0.40 4.15 4.72
CA ARG A 70 0.72 4.82 5.39
C ARG A 70 2.06 4.62 4.67
N HIS A 71 2.23 3.52 3.94
CA HIS A 71 3.44 3.23 3.20
C HIS A 71 3.56 4.09 1.93
N ILE A 72 2.43 4.33 1.25
CA ILE A 72 2.39 4.99 -0.06
C ILE A 72 2.04 6.48 -0.01
N CYS A 73 1.29 6.92 1.01
CA CYS A 73 0.83 8.31 1.08
C CYS A 73 2.00 9.24 1.42
N LYS A 74 2.32 10.14 0.50
CA LYS A 74 3.32 11.17 0.76
C LYS A 74 2.74 12.20 1.72
N PRO A 75 3.56 12.88 2.54
CA PRO A 75 3.08 13.95 3.42
C PRO A 75 2.33 15.06 2.68
N ALA A 76 2.63 15.28 1.39
CA ALA A 76 1.90 16.24 0.55
C ALA A 76 0.46 15.81 0.26
N ASP A 77 0.23 14.52 0.02
CA ASP A 77 -1.10 13.98 -0.27
C ASP A 77 -2.00 14.10 0.96
N VAL A 78 -1.46 13.86 2.16
CA VAL A 78 -2.17 14.04 3.43
C VAL A 78 -2.60 15.50 3.63
N ARG A 79 -1.69 16.45 3.38
CA ARG A 79 -2.01 17.89 3.48
C ARG A 79 -3.09 18.31 2.48
N MET A 80 -3.04 17.79 1.26
CA MET A 80 -4.07 18.04 0.24
C MET A 80 -5.44 17.53 0.70
N VAL A 81 -5.50 16.31 1.26
CA VAL A 81 -6.74 15.77 1.82
C VAL A 81 -7.26 16.62 2.99
N HIS A 82 -6.39 17.08 3.89
CA HIS A 82 -6.79 17.95 4.99
C HIS A 82 -7.38 19.28 4.49
N ALA A 83 -6.73 19.91 3.50
CA ALA A 83 -7.24 21.15 2.89
C ALA A 83 -8.60 20.93 2.21
N GLU A 84 -8.81 19.78 1.57
CA GLU A 84 -10.09 19.43 0.96
C GLU A 84 -11.19 19.16 2.00
N LEU A 85 -10.86 18.51 3.11
CA LEU A 85 -11.80 18.33 4.23
C LEU A 85 -12.21 19.68 4.82
N GLU A 86 -11.25 20.58 5.06
CA GLU A 86 -11.54 21.93 5.53
C GLU A 86 -12.42 22.70 4.53
N ARG A 87 -12.17 22.57 3.22
CA ARG A 87 -13.02 23.13 2.16
C ARG A 87 -14.45 22.59 2.22
N LEU A 88 -14.62 21.33 2.59
CA LEU A 88 -15.91 20.67 2.78
C LEU A 88 -16.52 20.91 4.18
N SER A 89 -15.95 21.82 4.99
CA SER A 89 -16.36 22.10 6.36
C SER A 89 -16.32 20.87 7.29
N GLN A 90 -15.46 19.89 6.95
CA GLN A 90 -15.16 18.73 7.77
C GLN A 90 -13.85 18.99 8.51
N THR A 91 -13.81 18.71 9.81
CA THR A 91 -12.57 18.87 10.59
C THR A 91 -11.67 17.66 10.35
N PRO A 92 -10.43 17.85 9.84
CA PRO A 92 -9.48 16.75 9.75
C PRO A 92 -9.23 16.12 11.11
N TRP A 93 -9.15 14.80 11.16
CA TRP A 93 -8.81 14.11 12.40
C TRP A 93 -7.39 14.50 12.85
N SER A 94 -7.25 14.86 14.12
CA SER A 94 -5.95 15.05 14.76
C SER A 94 -5.82 14.09 15.93
N ALA A 95 -4.64 13.49 16.08
CA ALA A 95 -4.37 12.65 17.22
C ALA A 95 -4.48 13.47 18.51
N PRO A 96 -5.12 12.95 19.56
CA PRO A 96 -5.11 13.62 20.86
C PRO A 96 -3.66 13.82 21.32
N PRO A 97 -3.34 14.95 21.98
CA PRO A 97 -1.99 15.21 22.48
C PRO A 97 -1.55 14.06 23.40
N PRO A 98 -0.26 13.69 23.39
CA PRO A 98 0.22 12.58 24.22
C PRO A 98 -0.06 12.88 25.68
N THR A 99 -0.87 12.02 26.32
CA THR A 99 -1.10 12.06 27.75
C THR A 99 0.25 11.87 28.43
N SER A 100 0.76 12.90 29.09
CA SER A 100 1.98 12.79 29.90
C SER A 100 1.66 11.84 31.05
N ALA A 101 2.27 10.64 31.03
CA ALA A 101 2.22 9.66 32.10
C ALA A 101 3.44 9.80 33.01
#